data_AF-A0ABD4RLY2-F1
#
_entry.id   AF-A0ABD4RLY2-F1
#
_cell.length_a   1.000
_cell.length_b   1.000
_cell.length_c   1.000
_cell.angle_alpha   90.00
_cell.angle_beta   90.00
_cell.angle_gamma   90.00
#
_symmetry.space_group_name_H-M   'P 1'
#
loop_
_entity.id
_entity.type
_entity.pdbx_description
1 polymer ?
#
loop_
_entity_poly.entity_id
_entity_poly.type
_entity_poly.pdbx_seq_one_letter_code
_entity_poly.pdbx_strand_id
1 'polypeptide(L)'
;MDFWNNTLLSIGVIFSIGTTIRYLIKGKANYCKKKYLDKLELKYGNIDREKAIKLELFFNYLISLEYIIMGLLIKKFDTAIISVILVSIITLVSYYLVRKKYITL
;
A
#
# COMPACT_ATOMS: atom_id res chain seq x y z
N MET A 1 -6.59 -21.49 15.01
CA MET A 1 -6.33 -20.28 14.20
C MET A 1 -7.60 -19.46 14.33
N ASP A 2 -7.53 -18.31 14.99
CA ASP A 2 -8.73 -17.58 15.39
C ASP A 2 -9.40 -16.93 14.18
N PHE A 3 -10.70 -16.68 14.28
CA PHE A 3 -11.49 -16.07 13.21
C PHE A 3 -10.79 -14.82 12.63
N TRP A 4 -10.27 -13.96 13.51
CA TRP A 4 -9.55 -12.74 13.15
C TRP A 4 -8.25 -12.97 12.39
N ASN A 5 -7.50 -14.02 12.71
CA ASN A 5 -6.29 -14.39 11.97
C ASN A 5 -6.62 -14.72 10.51
N ASN A 6 -7.65 -15.54 10.30
CA ASN A 6 -8.11 -15.89 8.96
C ASN A 6 -8.66 -14.68 8.21
N THR A 7 -9.34 -13.77 8.90
CA THR A 7 -9.83 -12.52 8.28
C THR A 7 -8.67 -11.63 7.82
N LEU A 8 -7.66 -11.38 8.66
CA LEU A 8 -6.51 -10.55 8.29
C LEU A 8 -5.71 -11.18 7.15
N LEU A 9 -5.49 -12.48 7.19
CA LEU A 9 -4.78 -13.21 6.14
C LEU A 9 -5.54 -13.16 4.82
N SER A 10 -6.86 -13.38 4.84
CA SER A 10 -7.69 -13.30 3.64
C SER A 10 -7.74 -11.88 3.05
N ILE A 11 -7.82 -10.84 3.89
CA ILE A 11 -7.71 -9.43 3.44
C ILE A 11 -6.38 -9.21 2.71
N GLY A 12 -5.26 -9.60 3.30
CA GLY A 12 -3.94 -9.40 2.68
C GLY A 12 -3.79 -10.12 1.33
N VAL A 13 -4.30 -11.37 1.23
CA VAL A 13 -4.28 -12.14 -0.03
C VAL A 13 -5.18 -11.49 -1.08
N ILE A 14 -6.41 -11.12 -0.74
CA ILE A 14 -7.36 -10.47 -1.66
C ILE A 14 -6.78 -9.14 -2.16
N PHE A 15 -6.15 -8.35 -1.28
CA PHE A 15 -5.58 -7.06 -1.64
C PHE A 15 -4.36 -7.21 -2.57
N SER A 16 -3.51 -8.22 -2.33
CA SER A 16 -2.38 -8.54 -3.19
C SER A 16 -2.83 -8.96 -4.60
N ILE A 17 -3.82 -9.86 -4.68
CA ILE A 17 -4.40 -10.32 -5.94
C ILE A 17 -5.07 -9.15 -6.67
N GLY A 18 -5.88 -8.35 -5.97
CA GLY A 18 -6.58 -7.19 -6.54
C GLY A 18 -5.61 -6.13 -7.08
N THR A 19 -4.52 -5.87 -6.35
CA THR A 19 -3.44 -4.97 -6.79
C THR A 19 -2.79 -5.49 -8.06
N THR A 20 -2.48 -6.80 -8.10
CA THR A 20 -1.85 -7.46 -9.25
C THR A 20 -2.76 -7.44 -10.49
N ILE A 21 -4.03 -7.83 -10.33
CA ILE A 21 -5.02 -7.79 -11.43
C ILE A 21 -5.18 -6.37 -11.96
N ARG A 22 -5.29 -5.38 -11.07
CA ARG A 22 -5.41 -3.97 -11.46
C ARG A 22 -4.18 -3.48 -12.23
N TYR A 23 -2.99 -3.89 -11.80
CA TYR A 23 -1.74 -3.58 -12.49
C TYR A 23 -1.69 -4.22 -13.88
N LEU A 24 -2.09 -5.48 -14.02
CA LEU A 24 -2.13 -6.19 -15.30
C LEU A 24 -3.17 -5.58 -16.26
N ILE A 25 -4.38 -5.28 -15.79
CA ILE A 25 -5.46 -4.73 -16.64
C ILE A 25 -5.14 -3.31 -17.12
N LYS A 26 -4.66 -2.43 -16.23
CA LYS A 26 -4.44 -1.02 -16.56
C LYS A 26 -3.06 -0.74 -17.15
N GLY A 27 -2.15 -1.70 -17.06
CA GLY A 27 -0.76 -1.55 -17.43
C GLY A 27 -0.02 -0.53 -16.56
N LYS A 28 1.31 -0.53 -16.69
CA LYS A 28 2.23 0.29 -15.90
C LYS A 28 1.98 1.80 -16.03
N ALA A 29 1.47 2.27 -17.17
CA ALA A 29 1.23 3.70 -17.42
C ALA A 29 -0.13 4.22 -16.89
N ASN A 30 -1.11 3.35 -16.67
CA ASN A 30 -2.50 3.75 -16.35
C ASN A 30 -3.01 3.19 -15.01
N TYR A 31 -2.14 2.54 -14.23
CA TYR A 31 -2.46 1.99 -12.91
C TYR A 31 -3.07 3.05 -11.96
N CYS A 32 -2.45 4.22 -11.93
CA CYS A 32 -2.94 5.41 -11.26
C CYS A 32 -3.80 6.25 -12.21
N LYS A 33 -4.89 6.83 -11.68
CA LYS A 33 -5.72 7.77 -12.46
C LYS A 33 -4.85 8.97 -12.88
N LYS A 34 -4.95 9.42 -14.13
CA LYS A 34 -4.28 10.63 -14.62
C LYS A 34 -4.49 11.83 -13.67
N LYS A 35 -5.74 12.04 -13.24
CA LYS A 35 -6.12 13.07 -12.24
C LYS A 35 -5.31 13.01 -10.93
N TYR A 36 -4.91 11.81 -10.49
CA TYR A 36 -4.10 11.64 -9.29
C TYR A 36 -2.64 12.06 -9.52
N LEU A 37 -2.07 11.69 -10.68
CA LEU A 37 -0.71 12.10 -11.07
C LEU A 37 -0.64 13.61 -11.33
N ASP A 38 -1.64 14.18 -11.99
CA ASP A 38 -1.69 15.63 -12.23
C ASP A 38 -1.78 16.40 -10.89
N LYS A 39 -2.53 15.90 -9.89
CA LYS A 39 -2.55 16.49 -8.54
C LYS A 39 -1.19 16.41 -7.84
N LEU A 40 -0.42 15.34 -8.09
CA LEU A 40 0.91 15.19 -7.54
C LEU A 40 1.90 16.18 -8.15
N GLU A 41 1.83 16.35 -9.46
CA GLU A 41 2.65 17.28 -10.24
C GLU A 41 2.35 18.74 -9.82
N LEU A 42 1.08 19.08 -9.61
CA LEU A 42 0.70 20.38 -9.04
C LEU A 42 1.27 20.62 -7.63
N LYS A 43 1.45 19.58 -6.81
CA LYS A 43 1.93 19.71 -5.43
C LYS A 43 3.45 19.74 -5.32
N TYR A 44 4.14 18.94 -6.13
CA TYR A 44 5.58 18.71 -6.00
C TYR A 44 6.40 19.25 -7.17
N GLY A 45 5.76 19.81 -8.21
CA GLY A 45 6.43 20.32 -9.41
C GLY A 45 6.76 19.20 -10.38
N ASN A 46 7.96 19.23 -10.95
CA ASN A 46 8.41 18.24 -11.91
C ASN A 46 8.59 16.86 -11.24
N ILE A 47 7.72 15.91 -11.57
CA ILE A 47 7.73 14.57 -11.01
C ILE A 47 7.99 13.51 -12.08
N ASP A 48 8.72 12.47 -11.71
CA ASP A 48 8.80 11.24 -12.46
C ASP A 48 7.53 10.40 -12.19
N ARG A 49 6.61 10.43 -13.17
CA ARG A 49 5.34 9.69 -13.12
C ARG A 49 5.55 8.18 -13.00
N GLU A 50 6.63 7.62 -13.57
CA GLU A 50 6.92 6.20 -13.45
C GLU A 50 7.35 5.84 -12.03
N LYS A 51 8.22 6.64 -11.42
CA LYS A 51 8.59 6.47 -10.00
C LYS A 51 7.38 6.63 -9.09
N ALA A 52 6.48 7.57 -9.37
CA ALA A 52 5.25 7.74 -8.61
C ALA A 52 4.35 6.48 -8.65
N ILE A 53 4.19 5.87 -9.83
CA ILE A 53 3.42 4.63 -9.98
C ILE A 53 4.12 3.45 -9.29
N LYS A 54 5.44 3.31 -9.42
CA LYS A 54 6.22 2.26 -8.73
C LYS A 54 6.11 2.38 -7.21
N LEU A 55 6.17 3.60 -6.67
CA LEU A 55 6.03 3.84 -5.25
C LEU A 55 4.64 3.45 -4.75
N GLU A 56 3.58 3.85 -5.46
CA GLU A 56 2.21 3.43 -5.15
C GLU A 56 2.05 1.91 -5.14
N LEU A 57 2.58 1.24 -6.16
CA LEU A 57 2.51 -0.20 -6.27
C LEU A 57 3.27 -0.89 -5.12
N PHE A 58 4.46 -0.39 -4.78
CA PHE A 58 5.25 -0.87 -3.65
C PHE A 58 4.47 -0.78 -2.33
N PHE A 59 3.88 0.38 -2.02
CA PHE A 59 3.12 0.55 -0.77
C PHE A 59 1.84 -0.29 -0.72
N ASN A 60 1.16 -0.52 -1.85
CA ASN A 60 0.00 -1.43 -1.88
C ASN A 60 0.41 -2.88 -1.56
N TYR A 61 1.55 -3.35 -2.10
CA TYR A 61 2.08 -4.67 -1.76
C TYR A 61 2.60 -4.74 -0.33
N LEU A 62 3.23 -3.67 0.18
CA LEU A 62 3.69 -3.58 1.56
C LEU A 62 2.53 -3.73 2.55
N ILE A 63 1.43 -2.99 2.33
CA ILE A 63 0.20 -3.10 3.13
C ILE A 63 -0.37 -4.52 3.05
N SER A 64 -0.40 -5.12 1.86
CA SER A 64 -0.88 -6.50 1.70
C SER A 64 -0.04 -7.49 2.52
N LEU A 65 1.28 -7.32 2.49
CA LEU A 65 2.23 -8.16 3.23
C LEU A 65 2.07 -7.97 4.75
N GLU A 66 1.89 -6.72 5.22
CA GLU A 66 1.62 -6.41 6.62
C GLU A 66 0.41 -7.20 7.14
N TYR A 67 -0.71 -7.18 6.41
CA TYR A 67 -1.91 -7.94 6.78
C TYR A 67 -1.69 -9.46 6.81
N ILE A 68 -0.92 -10.01 5.86
CA ILE A 68 -0.56 -11.44 5.86
C ILE A 68 0.28 -11.78 7.09
N ILE A 69 1.33 -11.00 7.37
CA ILE A 69 2.22 -11.22 8.53
C ILE A 69 1.42 -11.12 9.84
N MET A 70 0.53 -10.14 9.95
CA MET A 70 -0.33 -10.00 11.13
C MET A 70 -1.26 -11.21 11.31
N GLY A 71 -1.93 -11.66 10.23
CA GLY A 71 -2.80 -12.83 10.26
C GLY A 71 -2.06 -14.13 10.62
N LEU A 72 -0.78 -14.25 10.25
CA LEU A 72 0.07 -15.39 10.59
C LEU A 72 0.59 -15.35 12.02
N LEU A 73 1.05 -14.19 12.50
CA LEU A 73 1.83 -14.10 13.74
C LEU A 73 0.99 -13.74 14.97
N ILE A 74 -0.10 -12.99 14.82
CA ILE A 74 -0.82 -12.45 15.97
C ILE A 74 -1.91 -13.40 16.43
N LYS A 75 -1.76 -13.98 17.62
CA LYS A 75 -2.74 -14.94 18.18
C LYS A 75 -3.79 -14.31 19.09
N LYS A 76 -3.62 -13.05 19.51
CA LYS A 76 -4.53 -12.36 20.43
C LYS A 76 -5.16 -11.15 19.75
N PHE A 77 -6.47 -11.03 19.85
CA PHE A 77 -7.24 -9.98 19.18
C PHE A 77 -6.83 -8.56 19.62
N ASP A 78 -6.64 -8.32 20.93
CA ASP A 78 -6.25 -7.00 21.43
C ASP A 78 -4.89 -6.56 20.86
N THR A 79 -3.94 -7.49 20.81
CA THR A 79 -2.62 -7.24 20.19
C THR A 79 -2.74 -7.01 18.69
N ALA A 80 -3.70 -7.66 18.02
CA ALA A 80 -3.94 -7.49 16.58
C ALA A 80 -4.42 -6.07 16.27
N ILE A 81 -5.41 -5.57 17.01
CA ILE A 81 -5.93 -4.21 16.83
C ILE A 81 -4.83 -3.17 17.03
N ILE A 82 -4.07 -3.27 18.13
CA ILE A 82 -3.00 -2.31 18.44
C ILE A 82 -1.92 -2.35 17.35
N SER A 83 -1.54 -3.55 16.91
CA SER A 83 -0.55 -3.73 15.82
C SER A 83 -1.03 -3.13 14.50
N VAL A 84 -2.29 -3.37 14.11
CA VAL A 84 -2.87 -2.80 12.88
C VAL A 84 -2.83 -1.28 12.93
N ILE A 85 -3.26 -0.67 14.03
CA ILE A 85 -3.27 0.79 14.18
C ILE A 85 -1.84 1.33 14.09
N LEU A 86 -0.92 0.76 14.87
CA LEU A 86 0.46 1.21 14.94
C LEU A 86 1.16 1.13 13.58
N VAL A 87 1.09 -0.03 12.92
CA VAL A 87 1.70 -0.25 11.61
C VAL A 87 1.05 0.65 10.55
N SER A 88 -0.28 0.81 10.56
CA SER A 88 -0.97 1.71 9.62
C SER A 88 -0.46 3.15 9.74
N ILE A 89 -0.25 3.65 10.97
CA ILE A 89 0.29 4.99 11.21
C ILE A 89 1.73 5.09 10.67
N ILE A 90 2.58 4.12 10.99
CA ILE A 90 3.98 4.10 10.55
C ILE A 90 4.07 4.07 9.03
N THR A 91 3.28 3.22 8.38
CA THR A 91 3.28 3.06 6.91
C THR A 91 2.76 4.32 6.23
N LEU A 92 1.73 4.97 6.78
CA LEU A 92 1.23 6.25 6.27
C LEU A 92 2.29 7.36 6.37
N VAL A 93 2.94 7.50 7.53
CA VAL A 93 3.99 8.50 7.75
C VAL A 93 5.18 8.25 6.82
N SER A 94 5.63 6.99 6.75
CA SER A 94 6.74 6.57 5.88
C SER A 94 6.45 6.88 4.41
N TYR A 95 5.23 6.60 3.97
CA TYR A 95 4.77 6.94 2.62
C TYR A 95 4.91 8.44 2.34
N TYR A 96 4.41 9.31 3.22
CA TYR A 96 4.49 10.76 3.00
C TYR A 96 5.93 11.30 3.02
N LEU A 97 6.79 10.78 3.88
CA LEU A 97 8.19 11.19 3.99
C LEU A 97 8.99 10.82 2.74
N VAL A 98 8.87 9.57 2.27
CA VAL A 98 9.63 9.08 1.12
C VAL A 98 9.08 9.65 -0.18
N ARG A 99 7.77 9.87 -0.27
CA ARG A 99 7.07 10.23 -1.51
C ARG A 99 7.66 11.45 -2.19
N LYS A 100 7.83 12.57 -1.49
CA LYS A 100 8.36 13.79 -2.10
C LYS A 100 9.72 13.53 -2.74
N LYS A 101 10.67 13.02 -1.95
CA LYS A 101 12.06 12.79 -2.37
C LYS A 101 12.19 11.76 -3.49
N TYR A 102 11.34 10.73 -3.49
CA TYR A 102 11.43 9.64 -4.47
C TYR A 102 10.84 10.00 -5.83
N ILE A 103 9.77 10.80 -5.87
CA ILE A 103 9.05 11.11 -7.12
C ILE A 103 9.51 12.40 -7.79
N THR A 104 10.13 13.34 -7.07
CA THR A 104 10.69 14.55 -7.70
C THR A 104 11.92 14.20 -8.52
N LEU A 105 12.06 14.85 -9.68
CA LEU A 105 13.24 14.76 -10.54
C LEU A 105 14.45 15.48 -9.95
#